data_AF-X1YW52-F1
#
_entry.id   AF-X1YW52-F1
#
_cell.length_a   1.000
_cell.length_b   1.000
_cell.length_c   1.000
_cell.angle_alpha   90.00
_cell.angle_beta   90.00
_cell.angle_gamma   90.00
#
_symmetry.space_group_name_H-M   'P 1'
#
loop_
_entity.id
_entity.type
_entity.pdbx_description
1 polymer ?
#
loop_
_entity_poly.entity_id
_entity_poly.type
_entity_poly.pdbx_seq_one_letter_code
_entity_poly.pdbx_strand_id
1 'polypeptide(L)'
;SFLPNPGAYSLGNIDPSLYKMNDEDDEYDIPEHHIGRIWFAVEYERESEKLQVTLMKAKNLPSRTLGQGNGCDPFVRIYLVPDDRRYLQSKFKKKTTNPKFEESFVFQVPNKAIDERVLKLTMYDIDRHKRHVVIGHALYPLREHNYESNERVVMWRDLEREVTEMNVERGEMNVSLSYNGHLERLTAVIIEGKAFKKVEPSSSDFYVKVCLMQQGKVVKSKRTDVAKRNVSPGFNESFTFKLPVASLDMASISLTAMQHVMGQRDKIVGRLVIGSFMFARGKELEHWNEMLANQKEQISQWHTLT
;
A
#
# COMPACT_ATOMS: atom_id res chain seq x y z
N SER A 1 6.19 -76.56 -18.02
CA SER A 1 5.97 -76.33 -16.58
C SER A 1 6.91 -75.26 -16.09
N PHE A 2 6.39 -74.39 -15.21
CA PHE A 2 7.00 -73.25 -14.50
C PHE A 2 7.02 -71.88 -15.21
N LEU A 3 6.05 -71.05 -14.78
CA LEU A 3 5.89 -69.60 -15.00
C LEU A 3 6.83 -68.79 -14.07
N PRO A 4 7.18 -67.54 -14.43
CA PRO A 4 7.42 -66.48 -13.46
C PRO A 4 6.28 -65.44 -13.44
N ASN A 5 5.84 -65.20 -12.21
CA ASN A 5 4.98 -64.15 -11.63
C ASN A 5 4.49 -62.95 -12.49
N PRO A 6 3.18 -62.62 -12.46
CA PRO A 6 2.65 -61.32 -12.88
C PRO A 6 2.75 -60.33 -11.70
N GLY A 7 3.78 -59.48 -11.70
CA GLY A 7 3.95 -58.57 -10.57
C GLY A 7 5.11 -57.60 -10.72
N ALA A 8 5.04 -56.72 -11.72
CA ALA A 8 5.76 -55.45 -11.72
C ALA A 8 5.13 -54.53 -12.77
N TYR A 9 4.09 -53.80 -12.40
CA TYR A 9 3.75 -52.59 -13.13
C TYR A 9 4.90 -51.61 -12.90
N SER A 10 5.65 -51.31 -13.95
CA SER A 10 6.66 -50.24 -13.94
C SER A 10 5.93 -48.93 -13.62
N LEU A 11 5.91 -48.57 -12.34
CA LEU A 11 5.43 -47.28 -11.85
C LEU A 11 6.19 -46.17 -12.59
N GLY A 12 5.41 -45.17 -13.02
CA GLY A 12 5.75 -44.18 -14.04
C GLY A 12 7.18 -43.64 -13.95
N ASN A 13 7.90 -43.78 -15.06
CA ASN A 13 9.05 -42.93 -15.31
C ASN A 13 8.54 -41.48 -15.39
N ILE A 14 8.93 -40.67 -14.40
CA ILE A 14 8.69 -39.23 -14.42
C ILE A 14 9.50 -38.69 -15.60
N ASP A 15 8.82 -38.28 -16.67
CA ASP A 15 9.46 -37.61 -17.79
C ASP A 15 9.94 -36.22 -17.33
N PRO A 16 11.26 -35.98 -17.20
CA PRO A 16 11.78 -34.69 -16.73
C PRO A 16 11.44 -33.54 -17.69
N SER A 17 11.07 -33.84 -18.94
CA SER A 17 10.64 -32.83 -19.92
C SER A 17 9.24 -32.27 -19.63
N LEU A 18 8.36 -33.01 -18.93
CA LEU A 18 7.06 -32.50 -18.44
C LEU A 18 7.20 -31.50 -17.29
N TYR A 19 8.37 -31.45 -16.63
CA TYR A 19 8.69 -30.49 -15.56
C TYR A 19 9.76 -29.48 -15.96
N LYS A 20 10.28 -29.55 -17.19
CA LYS A 20 11.04 -28.44 -17.78
C LYS A 20 10.05 -27.34 -18.13
N MET A 21 9.84 -26.44 -17.18
CA MET A 21 9.29 -25.12 -17.47
C MET A 21 10.22 -24.47 -18.49
N ASN A 22 9.87 -24.53 -19.77
CA ASN A 22 10.56 -23.80 -20.83
C ASN A 22 10.45 -22.31 -20.48
N ASP A 23 11.51 -21.74 -19.94
CA ASP A 23 11.57 -20.33 -19.53
C ASP A 23 11.63 -19.35 -20.73
N GLU A 24 11.66 -19.87 -21.96
CA GLU A 24 12.01 -19.14 -23.18
C GLU A 24 10.83 -18.65 -24.04
N ASP A 25 9.59 -19.15 -23.88
CA ASP A 25 8.46 -18.81 -24.79
C ASP A 25 7.16 -18.47 -24.07
N ASP A 26 7.21 -17.61 -23.05
CA ASP A 26 5.98 -16.97 -22.60
C ASP A 26 5.85 -15.59 -23.26
N GLU A 27 5.21 -15.56 -24.43
CA GLU A 27 4.73 -14.33 -25.08
C GLU A 27 3.61 -13.74 -24.21
N TYR A 28 3.97 -12.93 -23.22
CA TYR A 28 3.02 -12.24 -22.37
C TYR A 28 2.52 -10.98 -23.07
N ASP A 29 1.23 -10.70 -22.98
CA ASP A 29 0.71 -9.36 -23.30
C ASP A 29 1.32 -8.36 -22.30
N ILE A 30 2.19 -7.47 -22.80
CA ILE A 30 2.90 -6.44 -22.03
C ILE A 30 2.16 -5.13 -22.27
N PRO A 31 1.45 -4.59 -21.27
CA PRO A 31 0.75 -3.32 -21.40
C PRO A 31 1.69 -2.16 -21.77
N GLU A 32 1.15 -1.14 -22.44
CA GLU A 32 1.88 0.10 -22.68
C GLU A 32 2.31 0.71 -21.32
N HIS A 33 3.57 1.13 -21.22
CA HIS A 33 4.21 1.61 -19.98
C HIS A 33 4.49 0.57 -18.87
N HIS A 34 4.47 -0.73 -19.19
CA HIS A 34 4.87 -1.78 -18.25
C HIS A 34 6.26 -1.55 -17.63
N ILE A 35 6.37 -1.69 -16.31
CA ILE A 35 7.61 -1.52 -15.53
C ILE A 35 8.09 -2.81 -14.86
N GLY A 36 7.62 -3.95 -15.35
CA GLY A 36 8.01 -5.27 -14.91
C GLY A 36 6.89 -6.06 -14.24
N ARG A 37 7.07 -7.37 -14.19
CA ARG A 37 6.15 -8.34 -13.57
C ARG A 37 6.90 -9.17 -12.54
N ILE A 38 6.26 -9.47 -11.41
CA ILE A 38 6.82 -10.32 -10.36
C ILE A 38 5.98 -11.58 -10.17
N TRP A 39 6.64 -12.72 -10.03
CA TRP A 39 6.07 -14.01 -9.70
C TRP A 39 6.46 -14.40 -8.27
N PHE A 40 5.47 -14.81 -7.51
CA PHE A 40 5.65 -15.21 -6.12
C PHE A 40 4.61 -16.27 -5.75
N ALA A 41 4.90 -17.00 -4.69
CA ALA A 41 3.97 -17.94 -4.10
C ALA A 41 3.60 -17.51 -2.68
N VAL A 42 2.35 -17.77 -2.31
CA VAL A 42 1.85 -17.57 -0.95
C VAL A 42 1.28 -18.89 -0.44
N GLU A 43 1.59 -19.18 0.82
CA GLU A 43 1.12 -20.35 1.55
C GLU A 43 0.90 -19.91 3.00
N TYR A 44 -0.22 -20.29 3.59
CA TYR A 44 -0.56 -19.92 4.97
C TYR A 44 -0.92 -21.16 5.79
N GLU A 45 -0.12 -21.41 6.81
CA GLU A 45 -0.30 -22.54 7.73
C GLU A 45 -1.12 -22.07 8.95
N ARG A 46 -2.42 -22.39 8.96
CA ARG A 46 -3.35 -21.94 10.01
C ARG A 46 -2.99 -22.40 11.41
N GLU A 47 -2.45 -23.61 11.54
CA GLU A 47 -2.11 -24.21 12.84
C GLU A 47 -0.96 -23.48 13.53
N SER A 48 0.01 -23.02 12.74
CA SER A 48 1.19 -22.32 13.24
C SER A 48 1.10 -20.80 13.10
N GLU A 49 0.03 -20.28 12.49
CA GLU A 49 -0.19 -18.86 12.17
C GLU A 49 0.99 -18.26 11.37
N LYS A 50 1.48 -19.01 10.38
CA LYS A 50 2.61 -18.63 9.53
C LYS A 50 2.18 -18.37 8.10
N LEU A 51 2.48 -17.17 7.62
CA LEU A 51 2.41 -16.81 6.21
C LEU A 51 3.78 -16.95 5.57
N GLN A 52 3.92 -17.92 4.69
CA GLN A 52 5.11 -18.10 3.85
C GLN A 52 4.92 -17.42 2.50
N VAL A 53 5.90 -16.58 2.14
CA VAL A 53 5.97 -15.86 0.86
C VAL A 53 7.24 -16.29 0.15
N THR A 54 7.12 -16.89 -1.03
CA THR A 54 8.27 -17.31 -1.84
C THR A 54 8.40 -16.41 -3.07
N LEU A 55 9.45 -15.60 -3.12
CA LEU A 55 9.80 -14.83 -4.31
C LEU A 55 10.45 -15.76 -5.34
N MET A 56 9.87 -15.83 -6.53
CA MET A 56 10.34 -16.74 -7.58
C MET A 56 11.22 -15.99 -8.59
N LYS A 57 10.61 -15.13 -9.39
CA LYS A 57 11.29 -14.37 -10.45
C LYS A 57 10.60 -13.04 -10.70
N ALA A 58 11.29 -12.12 -11.36
CA ALA A 58 10.66 -10.99 -12.05
C ALA A 58 11.16 -10.95 -13.50
N LYS A 59 10.37 -10.34 -14.38
CA LYS A 59 10.71 -10.14 -15.80
C LYS A 59 10.40 -8.71 -16.21
N ASN A 60 11.04 -8.25 -17.29
CA ASN A 60 10.78 -6.97 -17.96
C ASN A 60 10.96 -5.73 -17.07
N LEU A 61 11.91 -5.77 -16.13
CA LEU A 61 12.25 -4.58 -15.32
C LEU A 61 12.91 -3.49 -16.20
N PRO A 62 12.79 -2.21 -15.84
CA PRO A 62 13.44 -1.12 -16.58
C PRO A 62 14.96 -1.26 -16.58
N SER A 63 15.57 -1.08 -17.75
CA SER A 63 17.03 -0.92 -17.87
C SER A 63 17.44 0.51 -17.52
N ARG A 64 18.64 0.68 -16.97
CA ARG A 64 19.19 2.02 -16.64
C ARG A 64 19.62 2.81 -17.86
N THR A 65 19.95 2.11 -18.95
CA THR A 65 20.43 2.74 -20.20
C THR A 65 19.78 2.03 -21.38
N LEU A 66 19.20 2.80 -22.31
CA LEU A 66 18.68 2.27 -23.58
C LEU A 66 19.86 1.77 -24.43
N GLY A 67 19.76 0.53 -24.93
CA GLY A 67 20.66 0.01 -25.97
C GLY A 67 22.02 -0.55 -25.52
N GLN A 68 22.33 -0.59 -24.21
CA GLN A 68 23.49 -1.32 -23.68
C GLN A 68 23.00 -2.22 -22.55
N GLY A 69 23.44 -3.47 -22.50
CA GLY A 69 23.03 -4.52 -21.54
C GLY A 69 23.33 -4.25 -20.05
N ASN A 70 23.24 -3.00 -19.60
CA ASN A 70 23.32 -2.57 -18.22
C ASN A 70 21.93 -2.66 -17.57
N GLY A 71 21.54 -3.88 -17.20
CA GLY A 71 20.34 -4.10 -16.40
C GLY A 71 20.38 -3.38 -15.04
N CYS A 72 19.24 -3.39 -14.35
CA CYS A 72 19.15 -2.98 -12.95
C CYS A 72 19.88 -3.97 -12.02
N ASP A 73 20.05 -3.59 -10.76
CA ASP A 73 20.50 -4.45 -9.68
C ASP A 73 19.32 -4.71 -8.73
N PRO A 74 18.31 -5.51 -9.13
CA PRO A 74 17.03 -5.55 -8.45
C PRO A 74 17.05 -6.34 -7.15
N PHE A 75 16.28 -5.85 -6.17
CA PHE A 75 15.89 -6.59 -4.96
C PHE A 75 14.48 -6.21 -4.53
N VAL A 76 13.85 -7.05 -3.70
CA VAL A 76 12.48 -6.86 -3.23
C VAL A 76 12.44 -6.67 -1.72
N ARG A 77 11.64 -5.70 -1.27
CA ARG A 77 11.18 -5.64 0.12
C ARG A 77 9.73 -6.08 0.21
N ILE A 78 9.44 -6.88 1.23
CA ILE A 78 8.15 -7.52 1.47
C ILE A 78 7.57 -6.95 2.75
N TYR A 79 6.37 -6.39 2.67
CA TYR A 79 5.65 -5.75 3.78
C TYR A 79 4.29 -6.41 3.97
N LEU A 80 3.75 -6.32 5.19
CA LEU A 80 2.37 -6.68 5.50
C LEU A 80 1.60 -5.44 5.97
N VAL A 81 0.89 -4.80 5.05
CA VAL A 81 0.08 -3.61 5.33
C VAL A 81 -1.14 -4.02 6.18
N PRO A 82 -1.54 -3.23 7.19
CA PRO A 82 -1.13 -1.85 7.49
C PRO A 82 0.18 -1.68 8.30
N ASP A 83 0.88 -2.75 8.68
CA ASP A 83 2.19 -2.64 9.34
C ASP A 83 3.31 -2.53 8.29
N ASP A 84 3.50 -1.32 7.76
CA ASP A 84 4.55 -1.01 6.77
C ASP A 84 5.90 -0.65 7.41
N ARG A 85 5.99 -0.68 8.74
CA ARG A 85 7.23 -0.36 9.48
C ARG A 85 8.24 -1.50 9.43
N ARG A 86 7.77 -2.73 9.26
CA ARG A 86 8.61 -3.93 9.20
C ARG A 86 8.60 -4.50 7.79
N TYR A 87 9.78 -4.91 7.34
CA TYR A 87 9.93 -5.58 6.05
C TYR A 87 10.92 -6.72 6.14
N LEU A 88 10.73 -7.70 5.27
CA LEU A 88 11.73 -8.70 4.91
C LEU A 88 12.32 -8.33 3.55
N GLN A 89 13.59 -8.65 3.30
CA GLN A 89 14.30 -8.19 2.11
C GLN A 89 15.04 -9.33 1.42
N SER A 90 14.93 -9.40 0.10
CA SER A 90 15.68 -10.34 -0.71
C SER A 90 17.15 -9.93 -0.88
N LYS A 91 17.96 -10.88 -1.32
CA LYS A 91 19.26 -10.54 -1.93
C LYS A 91 19.01 -9.80 -3.24
N PHE A 92 19.95 -8.92 -3.59
CA PHE A 92 19.92 -8.27 -4.90
C PHE A 92 20.55 -9.16 -5.96
N LYS A 93 20.06 -9.04 -7.19
CA LYS A 93 20.64 -9.70 -8.38
C LYS A 93 21.35 -8.64 -9.20
N LYS A 94 22.51 -8.96 -9.77
CA LYS A 94 23.34 -7.97 -10.47
C LYS A 94 22.98 -7.89 -11.95
N LYS A 95 22.94 -6.68 -12.49
CA LYS A 95 22.88 -6.38 -13.93
C LYS A 95 21.84 -7.23 -14.69
N THR A 96 20.62 -7.31 -14.17
CA THR A 96 19.55 -8.11 -14.78
C THR A 96 18.21 -7.39 -14.71
N THR A 97 17.45 -7.45 -15.79
CA THR A 97 16.04 -7.03 -15.84
C THR A 97 15.08 -8.20 -15.66
N ASN A 98 15.61 -9.42 -15.53
CA ASN A 98 14.86 -10.67 -15.37
C ASN A 98 15.43 -11.48 -14.20
N PRO A 99 15.41 -10.97 -12.96
CA PRO A 99 16.01 -11.65 -11.82
C PRO A 99 15.24 -12.94 -11.45
N LYS A 100 15.99 -14.00 -11.13
CA LYS A 100 15.49 -15.18 -10.38
C LYS A 100 15.88 -15.02 -8.92
N PHE A 101 14.89 -14.89 -8.03
CA PHE A 101 15.10 -14.70 -6.59
C PHE A 101 15.28 -16.04 -5.91
N GLU A 102 14.24 -16.88 -5.97
CA GLU A 102 14.16 -18.21 -5.34
C GLU A 102 14.41 -18.14 -3.83
N GLU A 103 13.77 -17.17 -3.17
CA GLU A 103 13.92 -16.89 -1.73
C GLU A 103 12.56 -16.97 -1.02
N SER A 104 12.51 -17.63 0.14
CA SER A 104 11.29 -17.76 0.96
C SER A 104 11.39 -16.97 2.26
N PHE A 105 10.28 -16.37 2.66
CA PHE A 105 10.15 -15.45 3.79
C PHE A 105 8.93 -15.83 4.61
N VAL A 106 9.01 -15.70 5.94
CA VAL A 106 7.93 -16.09 6.84
C VAL A 106 7.51 -14.91 7.70
N PHE A 107 6.20 -14.66 7.75
CA PHE A 107 5.58 -13.73 8.67
C PHE A 107 4.70 -14.48 9.67
N GLN A 108 4.71 -14.04 10.92
CA GLN A 108 3.74 -14.50 11.92
C GLN A 108 2.47 -13.65 11.81
N VAL A 109 1.35 -14.25 11.42
CA VAL A 109 0.09 -13.53 11.20
C VAL A 109 -1.06 -14.31 11.82
N PRO A 110 -1.79 -13.75 12.80
CA PRO A 110 -2.91 -14.45 13.41
C PRO A 110 -4.04 -14.74 12.42
N ASN A 111 -4.73 -15.87 12.59
CA ASN A 111 -5.83 -16.30 11.71
C ASN A 111 -6.92 -15.22 11.56
N LYS A 112 -7.26 -14.55 12.66
CA LYS A 112 -8.28 -13.48 12.69
C LYS A 112 -7.89 -12.20 11.93
N ALA A 113 -6.61 -12.03 11.59
CA ALA A 113 -6.08 -10.81 10.99
C ALA A 113 -5.70 -11.00 9.52
N ILE A 114 -5.58 -12.24 9.03
CA ILE A 114 -5.02 -12.55 7.70
C ILE A 114 -5.83 -11.88 6.57
N ASP A 115 -7.17 -11.87 6.67
CA ASP A 115 -8.05 -11.27 5.67
C ASP A 115 -7.98 -9.73 5.62
N GLU A 116 -7.51 -9.11 6.70
CA GLU A 116 -7.32 -7.66 6.78
C GLU A 116 -5.93 -7.23 6.29
N ARG A 117 -5.06 -8.17 5.92
CA ARG A 117 -3.67 -7.91 5.53
C ARG A 117 -3.52 -7.87 4.02
N VAL A 118 -2.60 -7.02 3.59
CA VAL A 118 -2.18 -6.92 2.19
C VAL A 118 -0.68 -7.16 2.12
N LEU A 119 -0.29 -8.14 1.33
CA LEU A 119 1.10 -8.37 0.99
C LEU A 119 1.53 -7.31 -0.02
N LYS A 120 2.52 -6.49 0.35
CA LYS A 120 3.11 -5.47 -0.51
C LYS A 120 4.53 -5.84 -0.85
N LEU A 121 4.78 -6.07 -2.14
CA LEU A 121 6.10 -6.33 -2.70
C LEU A 121 6.61 -5.04 -3.36
N THR A 122 7.70 -4.48 -2.87
CA THR A 122 8.32 -3.29 -3.47
C THR A 122 9.63 -3.68 -4.13
N MET A 123 9.70 -3.50 -5.44
CA MET A 123 10.89 -3.73 -6.24
C MET A 123 11.78 -2.49 -6.23
N TYR A 124 13.06 -2.66 -5.91
CA TYR A 124 14.07 -1.61 -5.91
C TYR A 124 15.18 -1.91 -6.89
N ASP A 125 15.80 -0.86 -7.40
CA ASP A 125 17.09 -0.85 -8.08
C ASP A 125 18.17 -0.25 -7.18
N ILE A 126 19.36 -0.88 -7.12
CA ILE A 126 20.54 -0.27 -6.46
C ILE A 126 21.32 0.55 -7.49
N ASP A 127 21.09 1.86 -7.57
CA ASP A 127 21.70 2.70 -8.60
C ASP A 127 23.25 2.76 -8.54
N ARG A 128 23.85 3.44 -9.51
CA ARG A 128 25.32 3.64 -9.58
C ARG A 128 25.92 4.29 -8.34
N HIS A 129 25.15 5.05 -7.56
CA HIS A 129 25.55 5.69 -6.32
C HIS A 129 25.16 4.86 -5.08
N LYS A 130 24.79 3.60 -5.27
CA LYS A 130 24.33 2.68 -4.21
C LYS A 130 23.06 3.13 -3.50
N ARG A 131 22.25 3.98 -4.13
CA ARG A 131 20.95 4.38 -3.59
C ARG A 131 19.89 3.36 -4.00
N HIS A 132 18.96 3.07 -3.11
CA HIS A 132 17.81 2.22 -3.40
C HIS A 132 16.72 3.07 -4.05
N VAL A 133 16.52 2.90 -5.36
CA VAL A 133 15.49 3.59 -6.14
C VAL A 133 14.32 2.64 -6.33
N VAL A 134 13.10 3.08 -6.04
CA VAL A 134 11.91 2.25 -6.27
C VAL A 134 11.69 2.11 -7.77
N ILE A 135 11.50 0.87 -8.23
CA ILE A 135 11.01 0.56 -9.58
C ILE A 135 9.48 0.60 -9.58
N GLY A 136 8.87 -0.11 -8.63
CA GLY A 136 7.43 -0.19 -8.50
C GLY A 136 6.98 -1.19 -7.45
N HIS A 137 5.68 -1.39 -7.36
CA HIS A 137 5.04 -2.17 -6.30
C HIS A 137 4.06 -3.19 -6.88
N ALA A 138 3.91 -4.32 -6.21
CA ALA A 138 2.84 -5.28 -6.43
C ALA A 138 2.09 -5.51 -5.11
N LEU A 139 0.77 -5.46 -5.16
CA LEU A 139 -0.11 -5.69 -4.02
C LEU A 139 -0.90 -6.98 -4.18
N TYR A 140 -1.07 -7.70 -3.08
CA TYR A 140 -1.89 -8.90 -3.02
C TYR A 140 -2.70 -8.93 -1.71
N PRO A 141 -4.00 -8.61 -1.76
CA PRO A 141 -4.89 -8.72 -0.60
C PRO A 141 -5.01 -10.18 -0.19
N LEU A 142 -4.61 -10.50 1.05
CA LEU A 142 -4.52 -11.90 1.45
C LEU A 142 -5.90 -12.57 1.51
N ARG A 143 -6.98 -11.82 1.78
CA ARG A 143 -8.38 -12.29 1.69
C ARG A 143 -8.76 -12.99 0.37
N GLU A 144 -8.01 -12.77 -0.71
CA GLU A 144 -8.22 -13.42 -2.02
C GLU A 144 -7.67 -14.86 -2.05
N HIS A 145 -6.87 -15.24 -1.04
CA HIS A 145 -6.29 -16.56 -0.92
C HIS A 145 -7.27 -17.54 -0.25
N ASN A 146 -7.42 -18.73 -0.83
CA ASN A 146 -8.17 -19.80 -0.19
C ASN A 146 -7.30 -20.53 0.82
N TYR A 147 -7.46 -20.19 2.10
CA TYR A 147 -6.69 -20.82 3.18
C TYR A 147 -7.23 -22.18 3.65
N GLU A 148 -8.28 -22.73 3.03
CA GLU A 148 -8.84 -24.03 3.43
C GLU A 148 -8.03 -25.20 2.90
N SER A 149 -7.32 -25.03 1.78
CA SER A 149 -6.57 -26.12 1.14
C SER A 149 -5.12 -26.25 1.64
N ASN A 150 -4.62 -25.31 2.46
CA ASN A 150 -3.18 -25.17 2.79
C ASN A 150 -2.28 -25.21 1.53
N GLU A 151 -2.82 -24.91 0.35
CA GLU A 151 -2.08 -25.05 -0.90
C GLU A 151 -1.18 -23.85 -1.11
N ARG A 152 0.03 -24.14 -1.60
CA ARG A 152 0.92 -23.13 -2.12
C ARG A 152 0.36 -22.60 -3.44
N VAL A 153 -0.12 -21.36 -3.43
CA VAL A 153 -0.63 -20.68 -4.61
C VAL A 153 0.50 -19.91 -5.28
N VAL A 154 0.77 -20.20 -6.55
CA VAL A 154 1.74 -19.45 -7.38
C VAL A 154 0.98 -18.45 -8.25
N MET A 155 1.42 -17.20 -8.25
CA MET A 155 0.76 -16.13 -9.00
C MET A 155 1.75 -15.08 -9.48
N TRP A 156 1.25 -14.16 -10.31
CA TRP A 156 1.99 -13.01 -10.79
C TRP A 156 1.19 -11.72 -10.63
N ARG A 157 1.93 -10.60 -10.56
CA ARG A 157 1.39 -9.23 -10.56
C ARG A 157 2.32 -8.32 -11.36
N ASP A 158 1.73 -7.41 -12.12
CA ASP A 158 2.46 -6.31 -12.74
C ASP A 158 2.86 -5.29 -11.67
N LEU A 159 4.02 -4.66 -11.86
CA LEU A 159 4.53 -3.61 -10.99
C LEU A 159 3.89 -2.27 -11.38
N GLU A 160 3.52 -1.49 -10.37
CA GLU A 160 2.95 -0.14 -10.53
C GLU A 160 3.89 0.91 -9.91
N ARG A 161 4.10 2.06 -10.60
CA ARG A 161 5.06 3.10 -10.17
C ARG A 161 4.62 3.80 -8.89
N GLU A 162 3.33 4.07 -8.83
CA GLU A 162 2.66 4.61 -7.67
C GLU A 162 1.92 3.44 -7.04
N VAL A 163 2.09 3.24 -5.73
CA VAL A 163 1.00 2.61 -5.00
C VAL A 163 -0.07 3.66 -4.98
N THR A 164 -0.99 3.66 -5.95
CA THR A 164 -2.36 4.00 -5.61
C THR A 164 -2.67 3.05 -4.47
N GLU A 165 -2.53 3.54 -3.23
CA GLU A 165 -3.01 2.86 -2.04
C GLU A 165 -4.33 2.29 -2.46
N MET A 166 -4.40 0.95 -2.52
CA MET A 166 -5.42 0.21 -3.27
C MET A 166 -6.66 1.06 -3.44
N ASN A 167 -7.11 1.28 -4.69
CA ASN A 167 -8.41 1.86 -5.05
C ASN A 167 -9.57 1.07 -4.40
N VAL A 168 -9.58 1.02 -3.09
CA VAL A 168 -10.72 1.05 -2.25
C VAL A 168 -11.03 2.54 -2.27
N GLU A 169 -11.94 2.94 -3.15
CA GLU A 169 -12.51 4.28 -3.11
C GLU A 169 -13.10 4.47 -1.70
N ARG A 170 -12.29 5.01 -0.77
CA ARG A 170 -12.68 5.31 0.61
C ARG A 170 -13.46 6.62 0.69
N GLY A 171 -13.52 7.32 -0.45
CA GLY A 171 -14.13 8.61 -0.64
C GLY A 171 -13.09 9.73 -0.73
N GLU A 172 -13.59 10.94 -0.94
CA GLU A 172 -12.80 12.16 -1.04
C GLU A 172 -13.27 13.14 0.03
N MET A 173 -12.40 14.05 0.46
CA MET A 173 -12.72 15.10 1.42
C MET A 173 -12.30 16.46 0.87
N ASN A 174 -13.21 17.42 0.93
CA ASN A 174 -12.91 18.81 0.63
C ASN A 174 -12.47 19.53 1.91
N VAL A 175 -11.24 19.99 1.91
CA VAL A 175 -10.59 20.62 3.06
C VAL A 175 -10.14 22.00 2.64
N SER A 176 -10.42 23.00 3.48
CA SER A 176 -9.87 24.34 3.34
C SER A 176 -8.85 24.63 4.43
N LEU A 177 -7.70 25.15 4.04
CA LEU A 177 -6.61 25.52 4.94
C LEU A 177 -6.29 27.01 4.83
N SER A 178 -6.00 27.63 5.98
CA SER A 178 -5.50 29.00 6.05
C SER A 178 -4.47 29.13 7.16
N TYR A 179 -3.37 29.80 6.88
CA TYR A 179 -2.35 30.10 7.89
C TYR A 179 -2.16 31.61 8.04
N ASN A 180 -2.14 32.07 9.29
CA ASN A 180 -1.78 33.44 9.65
C ASN A 180 -0.47 33.41 10.46
N GLY A 181 0.64 33.77 9.81
CA GLY A 181 1.96 33.76 10.43
C GLY A 181 2.12 34.78 11.55
N HIS A 182 1.38 35.90 11.52
CA HIS A 182 1.44 36.91 12.58
C HIS A 182 0.77 36.43 13.88
N LEU A 183 -0.33 35.68 13.76
CA LEU A 183 -1.04 35.10 14.91
C LEU A 183 -0.60 33.66 15.24
N GLU A 184 0.38 33.14 14.50
CA GLU A 184 0.85 31.74 14.57
C GLU A 184 -0.32 30.75 14.58
N ARG A 185 -1.22 30.91 13.60
CA ARG A 185 -2.53 30.27 13.63
C ARG A 185 -2.80 29.52 12.34
N LEU A 186 -2.97 28.22 12.47
CA LEU A 186 -3.45 27.34 11.41
C LEU A 186 -4.95 27.09 11.59
N THR A 187 -5.73 27.33 10.55
CA THR A 187 -7.16 27.04 10.52
C THR A 187 -7.41 25.99 9.44
N ALA A 188 -8.08 24.90 9.83
CA ALA A 188 -8.56 23.88 8.92
C ALA A 188 -10.09 23.85 8.96
N VAL A 189 -10.73 23.99 7.80
CA VAL A 189 -12.18 23.86 7.63
C VAL A 189 -12.46 22.55 6.93
N ILE A 190 -13.25 21.69 7.57
CA ILE A 190 -13.74 20.46 6.96
C ILE A 190 -15.07 20.81 6.31
N ILE A 191 -15.09 20.89 4.97
CA ILE A 191 -16.24 21.37 4.22
C ILE A 191 -17.22 20.22 4.03
N GLU A 192 -16.79 19.19 3.31
CA GLU A 192 -17.61 18.03 3.00
C GLU A 192 -16.79 16.78 2.68
N GLY A 193 -17.42 15.63 2.84
CA GLY A 193 -16.96 14.35 2.31
C GLY A 193 -17.78 13.96 1.08
N LYS A 194 -17.20 13.13 0.22
CA LYS A 194 -17.88 12.56 -0.95
C LYS A 194 -17.58 11.07 -1.03
N ALA A 195 -18.63 10.28 -1.27
CA ALA A 195 -18.52 8.83 -1.46
C ALA A 195 -17.73 8.11 -0.35
N PHE A 196 -17.93 8.50 0.92
CA PHE A 196 -17.33 7.80 2.05
C PHE A 196 -17.78 6.34 2.09
N LYS A 197 -16.80 5.44 2.10
CA LYS A 197 -17.07 4.01 2.13
C LYS A 197 -17.70 3.60 3.46
N LYS A 198 -18.80 2.85 3.40
CA LYS A 198 -19.37 2.20 4.58
C LYS A 198 -18.53 0.98 4.94
N VAL A 199 -17.88 1.01 6.10
CA VAL A 199 -17.13 -0.14 6.65
C VAL A 199 -18.09 -1.10 7.33
N GLU A 200 -19.07 -0.56 8.05
CA GLU A 200 -20.18 -1.25 8.67
C GLU A 200 -21.47 -0.94 7.88
N PRO A 201 -22.07 -1.90 7.16
CA PRO A 201 -23.26 -1.66 6.33
C PRO A 201 -24.46 -1.12 7.10
N SER A 202 -24.57 -1.47 8.39
CA SER A 202 -25.69 -1.05 9.25
C SER A 202 -25.65 0.42 9.67
N SER A 203 -24.53 1.12 9.46
CA SER A 203 -24.39 2.54 9.78
C SER A 203 -24.07 3.39 8.55
N SER A 204 -24.43 4.67 8.59
CA SER A 204 -24.06 5.67 7.58
C SER A 204 -23.83 7.03 8.22
N ASP A 205 -23.46 7.01 9.49
CA ASP A 205 -23.19 8.18 10.30
C ASP A 205 -21.67 8.40 10.32
N PHE A 206 -21.20 9.59 9.95
CA PHE A 206 -19.78 9.86 9.80
C PHE A 206 -19.37 11.14 10.54
N TYR A 207 -18.12 11.17 11.01
CA TYR A 207 -17.47 12.38 11.50
C TYR A 207 -16.00 12.37 11.12
N VAL A 208 -15.35 13.53 11.15
CA VAL A 208 -13.93 13.67 10.86
C VAL A 208 -13.19 14.06 12.12
N LYS A 209 -12.18 13.25 12.48
CA LYS A 209 -11.22 13.60 13.53
C LYS A 209 -10.09 14.42 12.90
N VAL A 210 -9.81 15.59 13.47
CA VAL A 210 -8.79 16.54 13.01
C VAL A 210 -7.68 16.63 14.06
N CYS A 211 -6.46 16.26 13.68
CA CYS A 211 -5.30 16.22 14.56
C CYS A 211 -4.19 17.13 14.03
N LEU A 212 -3.74 18.11 14.82
CA LEU A 212 -2.47 18.77 14.58
C LEU A 212 -1.34 17.86 15.08
N MET A 213 -0.40 17.56 14.20
CA MET A 213 0.79 16.77 14.46
C MET A 213 2.03 17.68 14.44
N GLN A 214 2.96 17.45 15.37
CA GLN A 214 4.30 18.04 15.33
C GLN A 214 5.32 16.97 15.67
N GLN A 215 6.40 16.87 14.88
CA GLN A 215 7.46 15.87 15.07
C GLN A 215 6.91 14.43 15.22
N GLY A 216 5.85 14.11 14.48
CA GLY A 216 5.18 12.80 14.51
C GLY A 216 4.29 12.53 15.74
N LYS A 217 4.10 13.49 16.65
CA LYS A 217 3.21 13.35 17.82
C LYS A 217 1.95 14.20 17.65
N VAL A 218 0.83 13.70 18.16
CA VAL A 218 -0.43 14.45 18.22
C VAL A 218 -0.29 15.53 19.28
N VAL A 219 -0.38 16.80 18.87
CA VAL A 219 -0.36 17.96 19.77
C VAL A 219 -1.77 18.30 20.23
N LYS A 220 -2.72 18.29 19.30
CA LYS A 220 -4.12 18.60 19.59
C LYS A 220 -5.02 17.79 18.67
N SER A 221 -6.11 17.28 19.23
CA SER A 221 -7.15 16.60 18.47
C SER A 221 -8.51 17.24 18.73
N LYS A 222 -9.28 17.40 17.66
CA LYS A 222 -10.68 17.85 17.63
C LYS A 222 -11.46 16.92 16.71
N ARG A 223 -12.78 17.05 16.66
CA ARG A 223 -13.62 16.33 15.71
C ARG A 223 -14.80 17.18 15.29
N THR A 224 -15.35 16.88 14.13
CA THR A 224 -16.66 17.38 13.69
C THR A 224 -17.78 16.74 14.50
N ASP A 225 -18.97 17.30 14.37
CA ASP A 225 -20.20 16.62 14.70
C ASP A 225 -20.44 15.43 13.76
N VAL A 226 -21.33 14.53 14.21
CA VAL A 226 -21.70 13.33 13.47
C VAL A 226 -22.75 13.70 12.44
N ALA A 227 -22.39 13.65 11.16
CA ALA A 227 -23.31 13.77 10.04
C ALA A 227 -24.05 12.44 9.85
N LYS A 228 -25.38 12.45 9.97
CA LYS A 228 -26.20 11.24 9.97
C LYS A 228 -26.65 10.84 8.57
N ARG A 229 -26.67 9.52 8.33
CA ARG A 229 -27.26 8.86 7.15
C ARG A 229 -26.86 9.45 5.80
N ASN A 230 -25.59 9.86 5.64
CA ASN A 230 -25.12 10.51 4.42
C ASN A 230 -23.68 10.07 4.07
N VAL A 231 -23.49 9.48 2.90
CA VAL A 231 -22.17 9.07 2.38
C VAL A 231 -21.40 10.23 1.72
N SER A 232 -22.05 11.36 1.51
CA SER A 232 -21.43 12.63 1.12
C SER A 232 -21.79 13.72 2.15
N PRO A 233 -21.30 13.61 3.39
CA PRO A 233 -21.69 14.50 4.49
C PRO A 233 -21.11 15.90 4.31
N GLY A 234 -21.95 16.93 4.44
CA GLY A 234 -21.49 18.31 4.63
C GLY A 234 -21.23 18.58 6.10
N PHE A 235 -20.01 19.03 6.44
CA PHE A 235 -19.60 19.37 7.80
C PHE A 235 -19.59 20.90 8.00
N ASN A 236 -18.87 21.63 7.14
CA ASN A 236 -18.66 23.08 7.22
C ASN A 236 -18.16 23.55 8.61
N GLU A 237 -17.27 22.77 9.22
CA GLU A 237 -16.76 23.04 10.56
C GLU A 237 -15.30 23.52 10.55
N SER A 238 -15.03 24.58 11.32
CA SER A 238 -13.72 25.24 11.37
C SER A 238 -12.94 24.89 12.64
N PHE A 239 -11.70 24.47 12.47
CA PHE A 239 -10.79 24.08 13.53
C PHE A 239 -9.52 24.93 13.50
N THR A 240 -9.37 25.77 14.52
CA THR A 240 -8.17 26.59 14.70
C THR A 240 -7.17 25.92 15.65
N PHE A 241 -5.89 25.99 15.30
CA PHE A 241 -4.76 25.51 16.08
C PHE A 241 -3.67 26.59 16.18
N LYS A 242 -2.99 26.65 17.33
CA LYS A 242 -1.76 27.43 17.47
C LYS A 242 -0.62 26.63 16.86
N LEU A 243 0.08 27.20 15.89
CA LEU A 243 1.19 26.60 15.19
C LEU A 243 2.27 27.66 14.92
N PRO A 244 3.36 27.66 15.70
CA PRO A 244 4.46 28.59 15.53
C PRO A 244 5.11 28.46 14.15
N VAL A 245 5.59 29.58 13.60
CA VAL A 245 6.26 29.61 12.27
C VAL A 245 7.47 28.66 12.25
N ALA A 246 8.24 28.64 13.34
CA ALA A 246 9.41 27.77 13.50
C ALA A 246 9.08 26.26 13.50
N SER A 247 7.81 25.89 13.64
CA SER A 247 7.36 24.49 13.65
C SER A 247 6.70 24.05 12.34
N LEU A 248 6.52 24.94 11.35
CA LEU A 248 5.81 24.65 10.11
C LEU A 248 6.42 23.47 9.35
N ASP A 249 7.75 23.41 9.24
CA ASP A 249 8.43 22.31 8.56
C ASP A 249 8.24 20.98 9.28
N MET A 250 8.00 21.00 10.60
CA MET A 250 7.81 19.82 11.44
C MET A 250 6.34 19.52 11.73
N ALA A 251 5.41 20.19 11.06
CA ALA A 251 3.98 20.06 11.31
C ALA A 251 3.21 19.42 10.15
N SER A 252 2.12 18.76 10.52
CA SER A 252 1.08 18.30 9.59
C SER A 252 -0.28 18.29 10.28
N ILE A 253 -1.34 18.33 9.48
CA ILE A 253 -2.70 17.99 9.91
C ILE A 253 -3.01 16.58 9.43
N SER A 254 -3.43 15.72 10.36
CA SER A 254 -4.00 14.41 10.06
C SER A 254 -5.51 14.44 10.24
N LEU A 255 -6.22 14.08 9.18
CA LEU A 255 -7.66 13.96 9.10
C LEU A 255 -8.01 12.48 9.03
N THR A 256 -8.96 12.04 9.84
CA THR A 256 -9.45 10.66 9.83
C THR A 256 -10.95 10.66 9.74
N ALA A 257 -11.48 10.17 8.62
CA ALA A 257 -12.91 9.92 8.48
C ALA A 257 -13.29 8.67 9.29
N MET A 258 -14.25 8.84 10.19
CA MET A 258 -14.74 7.82 11.11
C MET A 258 -16.20 7.53 10.81
N GLN A 259 -16.57 6.26 10.73
CA GLN A 259 -17.96 5.82 10.72
C GLN A 259 -18.39 5.54 12.15
N HIS A 260 -19.38 6.30 12.61
CA HIS A 260 -19.99 6.11 13.92
C HIS A 260 -20.91 4.89 13.88
N VAL A 261 -20.76 3.96 14.82
CA VAL A 261 -21.62 2.76 14.90
C VAL A 261 -22.25 2.70 16.27
N MET A 262 -23.58 2.79 16.32
CA MET A 262 -24.33 2.79 17.58
C MET A 262 -24.09 1.47 18.34
N GLY A 263 -23.65 1.59 19.60
CA GLY A 263 -23.39 0.44 20.47
C GLY A 263 -22.12 -0.37 20.14
N GLN A 264 -21.29 0.10 19.19
CA GLN A 264 -20.02 -0.53 18.84
C GLN A 264 -18.88 0.49 18.82
N ARG A 265 -17.65 0.02 18.58
CA ARG A 265 -16.51 0.90 18.31
C ARG A 265 -16.59 1.45 16.89
N ASP A 266 -16.45 2.76 16.78
CA ASP A 266 -16.37 3.47 15.51
C ASP A 266 -15.27 2.88 14.60
N LYS A 267 -15.53 2.90 13.29
CA LYS A 267 -14.64 2.31 12.27
C LYS A 267 -13.93 3.41 11.50
N ILE A 268 -12.66 3.17 11.16
CA ILE A 268 -11.91 4.10 10.30
C ILE A 268 -12.31 3.85 8.86
N VAL A 269 -12.81 4.88 8.18
CA VAL A 269 -13.15 4.85 6.76
C VAL A 269 -11.89 5.06 5.92
N GLY A 270 -11.15 6.11 6.25
CA GLY A 270 -9.91 6.48 5.57
C GLY A 270 -9.22 7.66 6.26
N ARG A 271 -7.99 7.93 5.83
CA ARG A 271 -7.14 8.98 6.39
C ARG A 271 -6.64 9.93 5.31
N LEU A 272 -6.22 11.10 5.73
CA LEU A 272 -5.62 12.13 4.90
C LEU A 272 -4.59 12.88 5.76
N VAL A 273 -3.40 13.11 5.22
CA VAL A 273 -2.34 13.86 5.89
C VAL A 273 -1.88 14.99 4.99
N ILE A 274 -2.11 16.22 5.43
CA ILE A 274 -1.67 17.44 4.73
C ILE A 274 -0.60 18.10 5.60
N GLY A 275 0.58 18.40 5.04
CA GLY A 275 1.67 18.92 5.85
C GLY A 275 2.91 19.24 5.03
N SER A 276 3.99 19.54 5.73
CA SER A 276 5.27 19.84 5.09
C SER A 276 5.82 18.67 4.27
N PHE A 277 6.90 18.93 3.53
CA PHE A 277 7.66 17.92 2.80
C PHE A 277 8.22 16.80 3.69
N MET A 278 8.12 16.85 5.01
CA MET A 278 8.45 15.71 5.86
C MET A 278 7.33 14.69 5.98
N PHE A 279 6.06 15.08 5.74
CA PHE A 279 4.89 14.25 6.01
C PHE A 279 3.97 13.99 4.82
N ALA A 280 3.99 14.87 3.80
CA ALA A 280 3.12 14.78 2.64
C ALA A 280 3.91 14.86 1.33
N ARG A 281 3.35 14.33 0.25
CA ARG A 281 3.85 14.41 -1.14
C ARG A 281 2.69 14.75 -2.06
N GLY A 282 2.97 15.05 -3.32
CA GLY A 282 1.92 15.31 -4.32
C GLY A 282 0.95 16.42 -3.90
N LYS A 283 -0.34 16.17 -4.13
CA LYS A 283 -1.42 17.15 -3.94
C LYS A 283 -1.52 17.66 -2.49
N GLU A 284 -1.29 16.80 -1.52
CA GLU A 284 -1.33 17.17 -0.10
C GLU A 284 -0.19 18.13 0.26
N LEU A 285 1.00 17.92 -0.31
CA LEU A 285 2.12 18.85 -0.13
C LEU A 285 1.87 20.17 -0.86
N GLU A 286 1.33 20.12 -2.07
CA GLU A 286 0.96 21.30 -2.84
C GLU A 286 -0.05 22.17 -2.09
N HIS A 287 -1.10 21.57 -1.52
CA HIS A 287 -2.10 22.26 -0.72
C HIS A 287 -1.48 22.98 0.49
N TRP A 288 -0.57 22.31 1.20
CA TRP A 288 0.13 22.91 2.34
C TRP A 288 1.00 24.10 1.91
N ASN A 289 1.73 23.96 0.80
CA ASN A 289 2.59 25.03 0.27
C ASN A 289 1.78 26.21 -0.25
N GLU A 290 0.67 25.96 -0.93
CA GLU A 290 -0.24 27.01 -1.44
C GLU A 290 -0.87 27.81 -0.30
N MET A 291 -1.28 27.14 0.80
CA MET A 291 -1.73 27.80 2.01
C MET A 291 -0.65 28.71 2.61
N LEU A 292 0.62 28.28 2.62
CA LEU A 292 1.72 29.08 3.14
C LEU A 292 2.10 30.27 2.25
N ALA A 293 1.99 30.10 0.93
CA ALA A 293 2.21 31.15 -0.05
C ALA A 293 1.13 32.25 0.04
N ASN A 294 -0.13 31.85 0.27
CA ASN A 294 -1.29 32.75 0.33
C ASN A 294 -1.77 32.95 1.78
N GLN A 295 -0.91 33.54 2.62
CA GLN A 295 -1.23 33.72 4.04
C GLN A 295 -2.54 34.52 4.24
N LYS A 296 -3.33 34.10 5.23
CA LYS A 296 -4.67 34.62 5.60
C LYS A 296 -5.78 34.33 4.59
N GLU A 297 -5.48 33.78 3.43
CA GLU A 297 -6.49 33.29 2.49
C GLU A 297 -6.89 31.86 2.84
N GLN A 298 -8.09 31.47 2.44
CA GLN A 298 -8.57 30.09 2.56
C GLN A 298 -8.34 29.39 1.22
N ILE A 299 -7.46 28.39 1.22
CA ILE A 299 -7.20 27.54 0.07
C ILE A 299 -8.01 26.27 0.26
N SER A 300 -8.88 25.93 -0.69
CA SER A 300 -9.76 24.77 -0.63
C SER A 300 -9.39 23.75 -1.69
N GLN A 301 -9.21 22.50 -1.31
CA GLN A 301 -8.89 21.42 -2.23
C GLN A 301 -9.54 20.10 -1.83
N TRP A 302 -9.87 19.29 -2.84
CA TRP A 302 -10.31 17.91 -2.68
C TRP A 302 -9.12 16.96 -2.55
N HIS A 303 -9.21 16.01 -1.63
CA HIS A 303 -8.20 14.98 -1.41
C HIS A 303 -8.83 13.60 -1.31
N THR A 304 -8.19 12.60 -1.88
CA THR A 304 -8.63 11.20 -1.80
C THR A 304 -8.22 10.61 -0.45
N LEU A 305 -9.06 9.76 0.14
CA LEU A 305 -8.77 9.10 1.41
C LEU A 305 -8.00 7.79 1.24
N THR A 306 -7.02 7.58 2.12
CA THR A 306 -6.10 6.45 2.18
C THR A 306 -6.56 5.36 3.16
#